data_AF-A0A9W7C447-F1
#
_entry.id   AF-A0A9W7C447-F1
#
_cell.length_a   1.000
_cell.length_b   1.000
_cell.length_c   1.000
_cell.angle_alpha   90.00
_cell.angle_beta   90.00
_cell.angle_gamma   90.00
#
_symmetry.space_group_name_H-M   'P 1'
#
loop_
_entity.id
_entity.type
_entity.pdbx_description
1 polymer ?
#
loop_
_entity_poly.entity_id
_entity_poly.type
_entity_poly.pdbx_seq_one_letter_code
_entity_poly.pdbx_strand_id
1 'polypeptide(L)'
;VGGAYYTFSLGLTIIFGIVAAVQYETVEENGEEVVDDADGGRLDESVVLGIMFSGCVGIVVSFASLLASMEKSYRHTFISTQTGNQQIQSIFTDNDDDEQKFMIFYFNRNKWEEPIGATVKHWLLYRIQFWIAEEQEWLTEEKMERIPEDILSRQLLHAMVQQNRKNRKKSGDEMIVV
;
A
#
# COMPACT_ATOMS: atom_id res chain seq x y z
N VAL A 1 -2.17 5.88 1.62
CA VAL A 1 -2.46 7.33 1.54
C VAL A 1 -3.24 7.89 2.74
N GLY A 2 -4.06 7.10 3.46
CA GLY A 2 -4.89 7.63 4.57
C GLY A 2 -4.12 8.21 5.78
N GLY A 3 -3.02 7.59 6.20
CA GLY A 3 -2.27 8.00 7.40
C GLY A 3 -1.64 9.40 7.29
N ALA A 4 -0.99 9.70 6.17
CA ALA A 4 -0.35 10.99 5.92
C ALA A 4 -1.38 12.14 5.78
N TYR A 5 -2.55 11.87 5.21
CA TYR A 5 -3.63 12.87 5.12
C TYR A 5 -4.18 13.19 6.51
N TYR A 6 -4.37 12.16 7.35
CA TYR A 6 -4.82 12.33 8.72
C TYR A 6 -3.82 13.16 9.55
N THR A 7 -2.52 12.89 9.44
CA THR A 7 -1.50 13.68 10.16
C THR A 7 -1.38 15.11 9.64
N PHE A 8 -1.50 15.32 8.33
CA PHE A 8 -1.53 16.66 7.74
C PHE A 8 -2.75 17.46 8.21
N SER A 9 -3.94 16.84 8.21
CA SER A 9 -5.17 17.46 8.73
C SER A 9 -5.05 17.79 10.22
N LEU A 10 -4.43 16.92 11.01
CA LEU A 10 -4.14 17.18 12.42
C LEU A 10 -3.20 18.38 12.62
N GLY A 11 -2.13 18.45 11.82
CA GLY A 11 -1.20 19.59 11.84
C GLY A 11 -1.91 20.90 11.52
N LEU A 12 -2.77 20.93 10.51
CA LEU A 12 -3.59 22.09 10.18
C LEU A 12 -4.51 22.49 11.33
N THR A 13 -5.20 21.54 11.98
CA THR A 13 -6.07 21.84 13.13
C THR A 13 -5.30 22.51 14.26
N ILE A 14 -4.08 22.03 14.56
CA ILE A 14 -3.23 22.64 15.59
C ILE A 14 -2.82 24.07 15.19
N ILE A 15 -2.42 24.28 13.93
CA ILE A 15 -2.03 25.61 13.43
C ILE A 15 -3.20 26.58 13.47
N PHE A 16 -4.39 26.18 13.01
CA PHE A 16 -5.59 27.02 13.08
C PHE A 16 -5.98 27.34 14.53
N GLY A 17 -5.83 26.38 15.45
CA GLY A 17 -6.01 26.62 16.88
C GLY A 17 -5.07 27.70 17.43
N ILE A 18 -3.80 27.67 17.05
CA ILE A 18 -2.80 28.67 17.47
C ILE A 18 -3.08 30.03 16.84
N VAL A 19 -3.40 30.09 15.54
CA VAL A 19 -3.72 31.34 14.85
C VAL A 19 -4.98 31.98 15.43
N ALA A 20 -6.01 31.18 15.74
CA ALA A 20 -7.21 31.67 16.41
C ALA A 20 -6.89 32.26 17.79
N ALA A 21 -6.02 31.62 18.58
CA ALA A 21 -5.58 32.16 19.86
C ALA A 21 -4.82 33.49 19.73
N VAL A 22 -3.88 33.59 18.78
CA VAL A 22 -3.11 34.83 18.55
C VAL A 22 -3.99 35.97 18.04
N GLN A 23 -4.92 35.68 17.11
CA GLN A 23 -5.90 36.67 16.62
C GLN A 23 -6.84 37.15 17.72
N TYR A 24 -7.18 36.28 18.67
CA TYR A 24 -8.02 36.64 19.81
C TYR A 24 -7.32 37.63 20.74
N GLU A 25 -6.06 37.36 21.10
CA GLU A 25 -5.23 38.22 21.95
C GLU A 25 -4.94 39.59 21.28
N THR A 26 -4.74 39.61 19.95
CA THR A 26 -4.58 40.88 19.20
C THR A 26 -5.88 41.67 19.02
N VAL A 27 -7.05 41.03 19.04
CA VAL A 27 -8.35 41.71 19.06
C VAL A 27 -8.64 42.28 20.45
N GLU A 28 -8.25 41.59 21.53
CA GLU A 28 -8.31 42.11 22.89
C GLU A 28 -7.41 43.36 23.05
N GLU A 29 -6.19 43.33 22.50
CA GLU A 29 -5.23 44.44 22.60
C GLU A 29 -5.61 45.67 21.72
N ASN A 30 -6.34 45.47 20.61
CA ASN A 30 -6.70 46.53 19.64
C ASN A 30 -8.21 46.90 19.61
N GLY A 31 -9.03 46.33 20.49
CA GLY A 31 -10.49 46.46 20.47
C GLY A 31 -11.04 47.55 21.39
N GLU A 32 -11.48 48.63 20.76
CA GLU A 32 -12.56 49.54 21.17
C GLU A 32 -13.63 48.90 22.09
N GLU A 33 -14.05 49.64 23.11
CA GLU A 33 -15.07 49.30 24.11
C GLU A 33 -16.39 48.81 23.44
N VAL A 34 -16.56 47.50 23.30
CA VAL A 34 -17.85 46.91 22.89
C VAL A 34 -18.69 46.68 24.13
N VAL A 35 -19.70 47.53 24.27
CA VAL A 35 -20.74 47.54 25.30
C VAL A 35 -21.23 46.13 25.66
N ASP A 36 -21.11 45.79 26.94
CA ASP A 36 -21.71 44.64 27.60
C ASP A 36 -23.25 44.71 27.49
N ASP A 37 -23.85 43.82 26.71
CA ASP A 37 -25.25 43.44 26.88
C ASP A 37 -25.50 42.04 26.28
N ALA A 38 -25.34 41.00 27.11
CA ALA A 38 -26.21 39.80 27.13
C ALA A 38 -25.71 38.78 28.18
N ASP A 39 -26.54 38.58 29.20
CA ASP A 39 -26.55 37.42 30.08
C ASP A 39 -26.61 36.11 29.27
N GLY A 40 -25.43 35.52 29.06
CA GLY A 40 -25.26 34.31 28.27
C GLY A 40 -23.94 33.64 28.61
N GLY A 41 -23.81 33.10 29.83
CA GLY A 41 -22.79 32.14 30.25
C GLY A 41 -21.44 32.22 29.52
N ARG A 42 -20.80 33.40 29.53
CA ARG A 42 -19.51 33.60 28.87
C ARG A 42 -18.44 32.86 29.68
N LEU A 43 -17.95 31.74 29.16
CA LEU A 43 -16.84 31.02 29.78
C LEU A 43 -15.63 31.95 29.86
N ASP A 44 -14.98 31.97 31.03
CA ASP A 44 -13.80 32.81 31.27
C ASP A 44 -12.74 32.56 30.19
N GLU A 45 -12.14 33.64 29.71
CA GLU A 45 -11.20 33.62 28.59
C GLU A 45 -10.01 32.69 28.81
N SER A 46 -9.50 32.70 30.05
CA SER A 46 -8.42 31.79 30.48
C SER A 46 -8.87 30.33 30.44
N VAL A 47 -10.15 30.06 30.68
CA VAL A 47 -10.75 28.72 30.60
C VAL A 47 -10.88 28.27 29.15
N VAL A 48 -11.26 29.16 28.22
CA VAL A 48 -11.35 28.84 26.79
C VAL A 48 -9.97 28.49 26.22
N LEU A 49 -8.96 29.32 26.50
CA LEU A 49 -7.57 29.05 26.10
C LEU A 49 -7.02 27.75 26.72
N GLY A 50 -7.32 27.51 28.00
CA GLY A 50 -6.95 26.29 28.70
C GLY A 50 -7.56 25.03 28.07
N ILE A 51 -8.85 25.08 27.69
CA ILE A 51 -9.53 23.97 27.01
C ILE A 51 -8.91 23.72 25.64
N MET A 52 -8.65 24.76 24.84
CA MET A 52 -8.04 24.61 23.52
C MET A 52 -6.63 24.00 23.59
N PHE A 53 -5.80 24.46 24.53
CA PHE A 53 -4.46 23.92 24.71
C PHE A 53 -4.50 22.47 25.18
N SER A 54 -5.39 22.14 26.12
CA SER A 54 -5.58 20.77 26.60
C SER A 54 -6.05 19.82 25.49
N GLY A 55 -6.93 20.30 24.59
CA GLY A 55 -7.40 19.55 23.43
C GLY A 55 -6.27 19.25 22.44
N CYS A 56 -5.44 20.24 22.14
CA CYS A 56 -4.27 20.07 21.28
C CYS A 56 -3.28 19.05 21.86
N VAL A 57 -2.97 19.16 23.17
CA VAL A 57 -2.09 18.21 23.86
C VAL A 57 -2.70 16.81 23.87
N GLY A 58 -3.99 16.69 24.15
CA GLY A 58 -4.70 15.41 24.17
C GLY A 58 -4.64 14.69 22.83
N ILE A 59 -4.83 15.42 21.73
CA ILE A 59 -4.72 14.88 20.36
C ILE A 59 -3.30 14.36 20.08
N VAL A 60 -2.26 15.12 20.45
CA VAL A 60 -0.86 14.71 20.26
C VAL A 60 -0.54 13.45 21.08
N VAL A 61 -0.98 13.40 22.33
CA VAL A 61 -0.78 12.24 23.23
C VAL A 61 -1.53 11.01 22.72
N SER A 62 -2.77 11.17 22.25
CA SER A 62 -3.53 10.06 21.65
C SER A 62 -2.84 9.53 20.39
N PHE A 63 -2.34 10.42 19.52
CA PHE A 63 -1.62 10.02 18.31
C PHE A 63 -0.29 9.30 18.63
N ALA A 64 0.49 9.84 19.57
CA ALA A 64 1.72 9.20 20.05
C ALA A 64 1.45 7.82 20.67
N SER A 65 0.37 7.69 21.45
CA SER A 65 -0.04 6.41 22.05
C SER A 65 -0.45 5.39 20.99
N LEU A 66 -1.15 5.82 19.94
CA LEU A 66 -1.52 4.96 18.82
C LEU A 66 -0.29 4.46 18.05
N LEU A 67 0.69 5.33 17.79
CA LEU A 67 1.97 4.92 17.19
C LEU A 67 2.79 4.00 18.08
N ALA A 68 2.76 4.22 19.39
CA ALA A 68 3.43 3.38 20.37
C ALA A 68 2.80 1.99 20.48
N SER A 69 1.46 1.92 20.44
CA SER A 69 0.70 0.66 20.48
C SER A 69 0.81 -0.16 19.21
N MET A 70 1.21 0.44 18.08
CA MET A 70 1.47 -0.30 16.85
C MET A 70 2.81 -1.02 16.89
N GLU A 71 2.78 -2.25 16.40
CA GLU A 71 3.97 -3.06 16.19
C GLU A 71 4.96 -2.33 15.26
N LYS A 72 6.24 -2.37 15.63
CA LYS A 72 7.31 -1.56 15.01
C LYS A 72 7.43 -1.81 13.50
N SER A 73 7.13 -3.04 13.07
CA SER A 73 7.08 -3.47 11.68
C SER A 73 6.02 -2.71 10.87
N TYR A 74 4.91 -2.26 11.45
CA TYR A 74 3.81 -1.60 10.73
C TYR A 74 3.81 -0.07 10.78
N ARG A 75 4.72 0.54 11.55
CA ARG A 75 4.84 2.02 11.65
C ARG A 75 5.16 2.67 10.31
N HIS A 76 5.97 2.00 9.48
CA HIS A 76 6.32 2.51 8.16
C HIS A 76 5.09 2.63 7.26
N THR A 77 4.08 1.79 7.39
CA THR A 77 2.83 1.83 6.60
C THR A 77 1.99 3.10 6.84
N PHE A 78 2.10 3.72 8.02
CA PHE A 78 1.36 4.95 8.34
C PHE A 78 1.99 6.21 7.72
N ILE A 79 3.31 6.22 7.62
CA ILE A 79 4.10 7.32 7.03
C ILE A 79 4.35 7.06 5.54
N SER A 80 4.26 5.80 5.10
CA SER A 80 4.46 5.42 3.72
C SER A 80 3.44 6.11 2.82
N THR A 81 3.99 6.87 1.88
CA THR A 81 3.23 7.45 0.76
C THR A 81 3.02 6.43 -0.36
N GLN A 82 3.50 5.18 -0.19
CA GLN A 82 3.35 4.14 -1.19
C GLN A 82 1.87 3.95 -1.52
N THR A 83 1.57 4.07 -2.81
CA THR A 83 0.22 3.83 -3.34
C THR A 83 -0.03 2.33 -3.42
N GLY A 84 -1.29 1.91 -3.38
CA GLY A 84 -1.62 0.48 -3.53
C GLY A 84 -1.14 -0.10 -4.87
N ASN A 85 -0.99 0.71 -5.90
CA ASN A 85 -0.42 0.29 -7.19
C ASN A 85 1.09 0.05 -7.05
N GLN A 86 1.82 0.97 -6.43
CA GLN A 86 3.26 0.81 -6.17
C GLN A 86 3.54 -0.40 -5.28
N GLN A 87 2.71 -0.66 -4.27
CA GLN A 87 2.83 -1.86 -3.43
C GLN A 87 2.65 -3.15 -4.23
N ILE A 88 1.75 -3.17 -5.21
CA ILE A 88 1.56 -4.36 -6.06
C ILE A 88 2.71 -4.51 -7.05
N GLN A 89 3.25 -3.40 -7.56
CA GLN A 89 4.43 -3.42 -8.42
C GLN A 89 5.68 -3.87 -7.66
N SER A 90 5.82 -3.53 -6.38
CA SER A 90 6.94 -3.95 -5.54
C SER A 90 6.94 -5.46 -5.28
N ILE A 91 5.77 -6.12 -5.29
CA ILE A 91 5.71 -7.60 -5.22
C ILE A 91 6.50 -8.24 -6.37
N PHE A 92 6.51 -7.63 -7.55
CA PHE A 92 7.27 -8.14 -8.68
C PHE A 92 8.72 -7.65 -8.69
N THR A 93 8.94 -6.39 -8.28
CA THR A 93 10.24 -5.71 -8.45
C THR A 93 11.22 -6.03 -7.32
N ASP A 94 10.73 -6.19 -6.09
CA ASP A 94 11.56 -6.27 -4.88
C ASP A 94 11.78 -7.71 -4.40
N ASN A 95 10.93 -8.65 -4.83
CA ASN A 95 11.13 -10.07 -4.51
C ASN A 95 12.12 -10.68 -5.51
N ASP A 96 12.83 -11.72 -5.09
CA ASP A 96 13.68 -12.53 -5.98
C ASP A 96 13.05 -13.89 -6.33
N ASP A 97 12.16 -14.37 -5.48
CA ASP A 97 11.46 -15.63 -5.63
C ASP A 97 10.39 -15.57 -6.74
N ASP A 98 10.38 -16.59 -7.59
CA ASP A 98 9.47 -16.65 -8.75
C ASP A 98 8.02 -16.85 -8.34
N GLU A 99 7.76 -17.65 -7.30
CA GLU A 99 6.40 -17.88 -6.80
C GLU A 99 5.82 -16.56 -6.24
N GLN A 100 6.62 -15.81 -5.49
CA GLN A 100 6.25 -14.48 -5.00
C GLN A 100 6.02 -13.49 -6.14
N LYS A 101 6.88 -13.46 -7.16
CA LYS A 101 6.67 -12.61 -8.35
C LYS A 101 5.38 -12.98 -9.09
N PHE A 102 5.06 -14.27 -9.16
CA PHE A 102 3.86 -14.76 -9.83
C PHE A 102 2.56 -14.23 -9.18
N MET A 103 2.61 -13.85 -7.89
CA MET A 103 1.46 -13.25 -7.21
C MET A 103 0.95 -11.97 -7.88
N ILE A 104 1.75 -11.32 -8.75
CA ILE A 104 1.29 -10.17 -9.53
C ILE A 104 0.00 -10.45 -10.33
N PHE A 105 -0.19 -11.69 -10.82
CA PHE A 105 -1.37 -12.10 -11.57
C PHE A 105 -2.63 -12.27 -10.70
N TYR A 106 -2.49 -12.28 -9.37
CA TYR A 106 -3.63 -12.28 -8.45
C TYR A 106 -4.25 -10.89 -8.31
N PHE A 107 -3.54 -9.84 -8.75
CA PHE A 107 -4.01 -8.46 -8.67
C PHE A 107 -4.54 -7.94 -10.00
N ASN A 108 -5.42 -6.96 -9.93
CA ASN A 108 -6.00 -6.32 -11.12
C ASN A 108 -4.92 -5.81 -12.07
N ARG A 109 -5.08 -6.17 -13.34
CA ARG A 109 -4.14 -5.87 -14.44
C ARG A 109 -3.81 -4.38 -14.57
N ASN A 110 -4.79 -3.51 -14.34
CA ASN A 110 -4.62 -2.05 -14.37
C ASN A 110 -3.60 -1.51 -13.35
N LYS A 111 -3.22 -2.28 -12.34
CA LYS A 111 -2.26 -1.85 -11.32
C LYS A 111 -0.80 -2.05 -11.73
N TRP A 112 -0.53 -2.90 -12.71
CA TRP A 112 0.82 -3.30 -13.10
C TRP A 112 1.09 -3.31 -14.61
N GLU A 113 0.07 -3.39 -15.46
CA GLU A 113 0.26 -3.51 -16.90
C GLU A 113 0.96 -2.29 -17.53
N GLU A 114 0.53 -1.08 -17.22
CA GLU A 114 1.11 0.15 -17.75
C GLU A 114 2.58 0.36 -17.29
N PRO A 115 2.90 0.28 -15.98
CA PRO A 115 4.25 0.58 -15.51
C PRO A 115 5.26 -0.56 -15.72
N ILE A 116 4.85 -1.82 -15.57
CA ILE A 116 5.78 -2.97 -15.57
C ILE A 116 5.33 -4.12 -16.47
N GLY A 117 4.23 -3.98 -17.21
CA GLY A 117 3.64 -5.07 -17.98
C GLY A 117 4.59 -5.65 -19.03
N ALA A 118 5.42 -4.83 -19.68
CA ALA A 118 6.44 -5.33 -20.61
C ALA A 118 7.44 -6.25 -19.91
N THR A 119 7.97 -5.82 -18.75
CA THR A 119 8.93 -6.59 -17.95
C THR A 119 8.31 -7.90 -17.46
N VAL A 120 7.07 -7.86 -16.96
CA VAL A 120 6.33 -9.05 -16.50
C VAL A 120 6.12 -10.05 -17.64
N LYS A 121 5.75 -9.58 -18.84
CA LYS A 121 5.57 -10.42 -20.03
C LYS A 121 6.88 -11.11 -20.42
N HIS A 122 7.98 -10.37 -20.50
CA HIS A 122 9.29 -10.93 -20.83
C HIS A 122 9.77 -11.95 -19.79
N TRP A 123 9.64 -11.62 -18.51
CA TRP A 123 10.00 -12.54 -17.42
C TRP A 123 9.18 -13.83 -17.47
N LEU A 124 7.85 -13.73 -17.65
CA LEU A 124 6.98 -14.89 -17.72
C LEU A 124 7.36 -15.80 -18.90
N LEU A 125 7.50 -15.25 -20.10
CA LEU A 125 7.83 -16.03 -21.30
C LEU A 125 9.20 -16.71 -21.22
N TYR A 126 10.15 -16.07 -20.51
CA TYR A 126 11.46 -16.65 -20.27
C TYR A 126 11.40 -17.77 -19.22
N ARG A 127 10.74 -17.55 -18.07
CA ARG A 127 10.76 -18.49 -16.94
C ARG A 127 9.80 -19.67 -17.11
N ILE A 128 8.68 -19.50 -17.80
CA ILE A 128 7.65 -20.54 -17.93
C ILE A 128 8.19 -21.84 -18.53
N GLN A 129 9.16 -21.75 -19.45
CA GLN A 129 9.78 -22.93 -20.07
C GLN A 129 10.57 -23.75 -19.04
N PHE A 130 11.29 -23.07 -18.15
CA PHE A 130 12.05 -23.71 -17.07
C PHE A 130 11.11 -24.33 -16.04
N TRP A 131 10.06 -23.61 -15.61
CA TRP A 131 9.14 -24.14 -14.62
C TRP A 131 8.39 -25.38 -15.10
N ILE A 132 8.01 -25.41 -16.39
CA ILE A 132 7.39 -26.59 -17.00
C ILE A 132 8.40 -27.74 -17.10
N ALA A 133 9.65 -27.46 -17.46
CA ALA A 133 10.71 -28.47 -17.58
C ALA A 133 11.06 -29.10 -16.21
N GLU A 134 11.14 -28.29 -15.18
CA GLU A 134 11.49 -28.69 -13.80
C GLU A 134 10.30 -29.23 -12.99
N GLU A 135 9.08 -29.20 -13.53
CA GLU A 135 7.85 -29.59 -12.83
C GLU A 135 7.71 -28.92 -11.46
N GLN A 136 7.89 -27.60 -11.43
CA GLN A 136 7.80 -26.80 -10.20
C GLN A 136 6.48 -27.05 -9.46
N GLU A 137 6.57 -27.51 -8.20
CA GLU A 137 5.42 -27.94 -7.40
C GLU A 137 4.40 -26.81 -7.18
N TRP A 138 4.88 -25.58 -7.08
CA TRP A 138 4.03 -24.41 -6.85
C TRP A 138 3.23 -24.00 -8.09
N LEU A 139 3.63 -24.42 -9.31
CA LEU A 139 2.98 -24.06 -10.57
C LEU A 139 1.81 -25.01 -10.87
N THR A 140 0.71 -24.83 -10.13
CA THR A 140 -0.51 -25.62 -10.30
C THR A 140 -1.33 -25.18 -11.51
N GLU A 141 -2.27 -26.02 -11.96
CA GLU A 141 -3.22 -25.67 -13.04
C GLU A 141 -4.00 -24.39 -12.72
N GLU A 142 -4.45 -24.21 -11.48
CA GLU A 142 -5.13 -22.98 -11.03
C GLU A 142 -4.25 -21.73 -11.23
N LYS A 143 -2.96 -21.81 -10.90
CA LYS A 143 -2.04 -20.67 -11.10
C LYS A 143 -1.86 -20.39 -12.59
N MET A 144 -1.71 -21.42 -13.42
CA MET A 144 -1.59 -21.25 -14.87
C MET A 144 -2.84 -20.61 -15.49
N GLU A 145 -4.04 -20.86 -14.95
CA GLU A 145 -5.29 -20.23 -15.39
C GLU A 145 -5.36 -18.72 -15.07
N ARG A 146 -4.60 -18.23 -14.09
CA ARG A 146 -4.53 -16.80 -13.77
C ARG A 146 -3.69 -16.00 -14.75
N ILE A 147 -2.86 -16.66 -15.55
CA ILE A 147 -2.07 -16.00 -16.58
C ILE A 147 -3.03 -15.42 -17.62
N PRO A 148 -2.96 -14.11 -17.91
CA PRO A 148 -3.81 -13.50 -18.93
C PRO A 148 -3.59 -14.15 -20.31
N GLU A 149 -4.69 -14.52 -20.98
CA GLU A 149 -4.64 -15.22 -22.28
C GLU A 149 -3.95 -14.39 -23.37
N ASP A 150 -3.96 -13.07 -23.26
CA ASP A 150 -3.28 -12.16 -24.19
C ASP A 150 -1.76 -12.20 -24.06
N ILE A 151 -1.24 -12.66 -22.91
CA ILE A 151 0.20 -12.85 -22.69
C ILE A 151 0.61 -14.25 -23.10
N LEU A 152 -0.14 -15.25 -22.65
CA LEU A 152 0.12 -16.64 -22.96
C LEU A 152 -1.20 -17.38 -23.16
N SER A 153 -1.47 -17.76 -24.40
CA SER A 153 -2.68 -18.52 -24.71
C SER A 153 -2.67 -19.87 -23.99
N ARG A 154 -3.85 -20.29 -23.48
CA ARG A 154 -4.01 -21.61 -22.85
C ARG A 154 -3.60 -22.74 -23.78
N GLN A 155 -3.91 -22.63 -25.08
CA GLN A 155 -3.51 -23.62 -26.07
C GLN A 155 -2.00 -23.79 -26.16
N LEU A 156 -1.24 -22.69 -26.17
CA LEU A 156 0.22 -22.72 -26.19
C LEU A 156 0.79 -23.32 -24.91
N LEU A 157 0.25 -22.95 -23.74
CA LEU A 157 0.66 -23.48 -22.45
C LEU A 157 0.43 -24.99 -22.36
N HIS A 158 -0.74 -25.49 -22.78
CA HIS A 158 -1.01 -26.93 -22.84
C HIS A 158 -0.09 -27.66 -23.82
N ALA A 159 0.21 -27.06 -24.97
CA ALA A 159 1.14 -27.62 -25.94
C ALA A 159 2.56 -27.76 -25.35
N MET A 160 3.04 -26.74 -24.62
CA MET A 160 4.34 -26.78 -23.93
C MET A 160 4.40 -27.90 -22.88
N VAL A 161 3.37 -28.04 -22.04
CA VAL A 161 3.30 -29.10 -21.03
C VAL A 161 3.28 -30.48 -21.68
N GLN A 162 2.50 -30.67 -22.74
CA GLN A 162 2.45 -31.95 -23.47
C GLN A 162 3.79 -32.28 -24.15
N GLN A 163 4.45 -31.29 -24.73
CA GLN A 163 5.76 -31.46 -25.36
C GLN A 163 6.80 -31.87 -24.32
N ASN A 164 6.83 -31.24 -23.15
CA ASN A 164 7.74 -31.61 -22.07
C ASN A 164 7.52 -33.08 -21.62
N ARG A 165 6.26 -33.48 -21.43
CA ARG A 165 5.91 -34.88 -21.10
C ARG A 165 6.40 -35.88 -22.16
N LYS A 166 6.35 -35.53 -23.45
CA LYS A 166 6.87 -36.38 -24.54
C LYS A 166 8.39 -36.47 -24.49
N ASN A 167 9.09 -35.35 -24.30
CA ASN A 167 10.55 -35.31 -24.22
C ASN A 167 11.07 -36.19 -23.06
N ARG A 168 10.40 -36.17 -21.92
CA ARG A 168 10.78 -36.98 -20.75
C ARG A 168 10.63 -38.48 -20.99
N LYS A 169 9.54 -38.91 -21.63
CA LYS A 169 9.33 -40.32 -22.00
C LYS A 169 10.44 -40.82 -22.92
N LYS A 170 10.77 -40.04 -23.95
CA LYS A 170 11.86 -40.36 -24.87
C LYS A 170 13.21 -40.48 -24.17
N SER A 171 13.53 -39.53 -23.27
CA SER A 171 14.77 -39.58 -22.48
C SER A 171 14.83 -40.77 -21.53
N GLY A 172 13.70 -41.18 -20.93
CA GLY A 172 13.63 -42.37 -20.10
C GLY A 172 13.82 -43.65 -20.91
N ASP A 173 13.17 -43.76 -22.07
CA ASP A 173 13.31 -44.92 -22.95
C ASP A 173 14.75 -45.06 -23.48
N GLU A 174 15.43 -43.96 -23.81
CA GLU A 174 16.84 -43.99 -24.25
C GLU A 174 17.80 -44.43 -23.12
N MET A 175 17.51 -44.13 -21.85
CA MET A 175 18.35 -44.57 -20.71
C MET A 175 18.17 -46.06 -20.36
N ILE A 176 17.02 -46.67 -20.69
CA ILE A 176 16.76 -48.09 -20.41
C ILE A 176 17.44 -49.01 -21.45
N VAL A 177 17.83 -48.45 -22.61
CA VAL A 177 18.35 -49.20 -23.76
C VAL A 177 19.90 -49.20 -23.80
N VAL A 178 20.57 -48.53 -22.85
CA VAL A 178 22.04 -48.51 -22.67
C VAL A 178 22.46 -49.44 -21.54
#